data_AF-A0A022VQT2-F1
#
_entry.id   AF-A0A022VQT2-F1
#
_cell.length_a   1.000
_cell.length_b   1.000
_cell.length_c   1.000
_cell.angle_alpha   90.00
_cell.angle_beta   90.00
_cell.angle_gamma   90.00
#
_symmetry.space_group_name_H-M   'P 1'
#
loop_
_entity.id
_entity.type
_entity.pdbx_description
1 polymer ?
#
loop_
_entity_poly.entity_id
_entity_poly.type
_entity_poly.pdbx_seq_one_letter_code
_entity_poly.pdbx_strand_id
1 'polypeptide(L)'
;MALSRSLRRTNPITIVLAGLLAIGFLFFIFSPTSTAAFTSQERHDDAAQNPLSPPTKPFHKSQAAGNKRAPPPVVHYNMNNLTSSRDAAQNRERILVLTPLSRFYSGYWENLNKFTYPHQYISLGFIIPKTREGNAAYSALQSAITKVQSGPIDDRFASITILRQDFPPPIQSQDEKERHKLENQKIRRESMSRARNSLLFTTLGPATSWVLWLDADIVETPPTLIEDMTSHDKAVLVANCYQRFFNPDTKEMDIRPYDYNSWTDTPRSLDIANSMGRDEIMLEGYGELPTYRNLMALSADRSPERNTREIMELDGVGGTALMVKAAVHRDGAMFPPFPFYHLVESEGFAKMARRLGWKCYGLPNYFVYHYNE
;
A
#
# COMPACT_ATOMS: atom_id res chain seq x y z
N MET A 1 77.48 4.31 -1.04
CA MET A 1 77.08 4.70 -2.40
C MET A 1 75.78 3.99 -2.74
N ALA A 2 74.70 4.74 -2.95
CA ALA A 2 73.39 4.20 -3.30
C ALA A 2 73.42 3.71 -4.76
N LEU A 3 73.13 2.42 -4.97
CA LEU A 3 72.91 1.86 -6.30
C LEU A 3 71.51 2.28 -6.77
N SER A 4 71.46 3.17 -7.77
CA SER A 4 70.23 3.56 -8.44
C SER A 4 69.62 2.33 -9.13
N ARG A 5 68.43 1.92 -8.68
CA ARG A 5 67.65 0.91 -9.40
C ARG A 5 67.22 1.52 -10.73
N SER A 6 67.73 0.95 -11.82
CA SER A 6 67.32 1.24 -13.20
C SER A 6 65.80 1.07 -13.33
N LEU A 7 65.11 2.14 -13.73
CA LEU A 7 63.70 2.09 -14.12
C LEU A 7 63.54 1.09 -15.26
N ARG A 8 62.82 -0.01 -14.99
CA ARG A 8 62.37 -0.96 -16.02
C ARG A 8 61.76 -0.15 -17.16
N ARG A 9 62.30 -0.29 -18.37
CA ARG A 9 61.73 0.29 -19.60
C ARG A 9 60.28 -0.17 -19.70
N THR A 10 59.36 0.70 -19.30
CA THR A 10 57.93 0.52 -19.49
C THR A 10 57.67 0.57 -20.98
N ASN A 11 57.26 -0.56 -21.56
CA ASN A 11 56.91 -0.65 -22.96
C ASN A 11 55.78 0.37 -23.24
N PRO A 12 55.88 1.22 -24.27
CA PRO A 12 54.85 2.20 -24.59
C PRO A 12 53.46 1.56 -24.74
N ILE A 13 53.39 0.31 -25.19
CA ILE A 13 52.13 -0.45 -25.28
C ILE A 13 51.48 -0.66 -23.91
N THR A 14 52.27 -0.97 -22.87
CA THR A 14 51.76 -1.13 -21.49
C THR A 14 51.22 0.17 -20.91
N ILE A 15 51.80 1.32 -21.26
CA ILE A 15 51.31 2.64 -20.80
C ILE A 15 49.98 2.97 -21.49
N VAL A 16 49.87 2.69 -22.79
CA VAL A 16 48.62 2.87 -23.55
C VAL A 16 47.52 1.96 -23.00
N LEU A 17 47.82 0.69 -22.72
CA LEU A 17 46.85 -0.26 -22.17
C LEU A 17 46.39 0.14 -20.75
N ALA A 18 47.32 0.59 -19.91
CA ALA A 18 47.00 1.10 -18.58
C ALA A 18 46.14 2.38 -18.64
N GLY A 19 46.42 3.26 -19.60
CA GLY A 19 45.60 4.45 -19.86
C GLY A 19 44.17 4.08 -20.29
N LEU A 20 44.01 3.13 -21.21
CA LEU A 20 42.69 2.65 -21.64
C LEU A 20 41.91 1.98 -20.51
N LEU A 21 42.57 1.17 -19.68
CA LEU A 21 41.96 0.55 -18.50
C LEU A 21 41.56 1.58 -17.45
N ALA A 22 42.40 2.58 -17.19
CA ALA A 22 42.08 3.67 -16.26
C ALA A 22 40.90 4.51 -16.76
N ILE A 23 40.85 4.82 -18.07
CA ILE A 23 39.70 5.51 -18.68
C ILE A 23 38.44 4.64 -18.58
N GLY A 24 38.51 3.34 -18.88
CA GLY A 24 37.39 2.42 -18.75
C GLY A 24 36.88 2.30 -17.31
N PHE A 25 37.80 2.27 -16.33
CA PHE A 25 37.48 2.23 -14.91
C PHE A 25 36.86 3.54 -14.40
N LEU A 26 37.38 4.68 -14.85
CA LEU A 26 36.79 5.99 -14.58
C LEU A 26 35.40 6.11 -15.24
N PHE A 27 35.24 5.62 -16.47
CA PHE A 27 33.94 5.57 -17.12
C PHE A 27 32.98 4.65 -16.35
N PHE A 28 33.44 3.53 -15.79
CA PHE A 28 32.59 2.64 -14.99
C PHE A 28 32.16 3.25 -13.65
N ILE A 29 33.06 3.96 -12.96
CA ILE A 29 32.78 4.59 -11.66
C ILE A 29 31.97 5.88 -11.79
N PHE A 30 32.23 6.67 -12.83
CA PHE A 30 31.56 7.95 -13.08
C PHE A 30 30.45 7.87 -14.13
N SER A 31 30.22 6.70 -14.74
CA SER A 31 28.94 6.44 -15.38
C SER A 31 27.91 6.50 -14.27
N PRO A 32 26.87 7.34 -14.40
CA PRO A 32 25.74 7.22 -13.50
C PRO A 32 25.29 5.77 -13.57
N THR A 33 25.23 5.08 -12.43
CA THR A 33 24.32 3.95 -12.29
C THR A 33 22.94 4.54 -12.56
N SER A 34 22.56 4.57 -13.84
CA SER A 34 21.17 4.67 -14.19
C SER A 34 20.54 3.46 -13.51
N THR A 35 19.86 3.69 -12.39
CA THR A 35 18.56 3.04 -12.20
C THR A 35 17.91 3.12 -13.56
N ALA A 36 17.90 2.00 -14.30
CA ALA A 36 17.61 2.00 -15.72
C ALA A 36 16.37 2.86 -15.92
N ALA A 37 16.52 4.03 -16.54
CA ALA A 37 15.39 4.86 -16.87
C ALA A 37 14.60 3.99 -17.85
N PHE A 38 13.52 3.41 -17.35
CA PHE A 38 12.70 2.47 -18.10
C PHE A 38 12.28 3.18 -19.38
N THR A 39 12.44 2.50 -20.51
CA THR A 39 12.23 3.18 -21.79
C THR A 39 10.74 3.38 -22.00
N SER A 40 10.35 4.47 -22.67
CA SER A 40 8.98 4.66 -23.15
C SER A 40 8.46 3.45 -23.95
N GLN A 41 9.36 2.69 -24.56
CA GLN A 41 9.10 1.44 -25.26
C GLN A 41 8.62 0.32 -24.33
N GLU A 42 9.26 0.11 -23.17
CA GLU A 42 8.81 -0.91 -22.21
C GLU A 42 7.40 -0.65 -21.70
N ARG A 43 7.04 0.62 -21.47
CA ARG A 43 5.67 0.99 -21.08
C ARG A 43 4.65 0.73 -22.18
N HIS A 44 5.04 0.96 -23.43
CA HIS A 44 4.19 0.69 -24.59
C HIS A 44 3.93 -0.82 -24.74
N ASP A 45 4.97 -1.64 -24.60
CA ASP A 45 4.87 -3.10 -24.75
C ASP A 45 4.08 -3.75 -23.60
N ASP A 46 4.08 -3.14 -22.41
CA ASP A 46 3.36 -3.62 -21.24
C ASP A 46 1.87 -3.22 -21.19
N ALA A 47 1.43 -2.34 -22.10
CA ALA A 47 0.08 -1.79 -22.12
C ALA A 47 -1.03 -2.82 -22.37
N ALA A 48 -2.22 -2.48 -21.88
CA ALA A 48 -3.47 -3.18 -22.16
C ALA A 48 -3.74 -3.17 -23.67
N GLN A 49 -4.02 -4.35 -24.23
CA GLN A 49 -4.30 -4.53 -25.66
C GLN A 49 -5.70 -4.03 -26.07
N ASN A 50 -6.59 -3.79 -25.12
CA ASN A 50 -8.01 -3.49 -25.35
C ASN A 50 -8.58 -2.63 -24.22
N PRO A 51 -9.51 -1.68 -24.49
CA PRO A 51 -10.26 -0.98 -23.44
C PRO A 51 -10.92 -1.87 -22.37
N LEU A 52 -11.24 -3.12 -22.70
CA LEU A 52 -11.84 -4.09 -21.76
C LEU A 52 -10.80 -4.90 -20.96
N SER A 53 -9.51 -4.61 -21.12
CA SER A 53 -8.47 -5.26 -20.32
C SER A 53 -8.64 -4.89 -18.85
N PRO A 54 -8.18 -5.73 -17.91
CA PRO A 54 -8.25 -5.44 -16.49
C PRO A 54 -7.68 -4.06 -16.17
N PRO A 55 -8.24 -3.33 -15.19
CA PRO A 55 -7.86 -1.94 -14.89
C PRO A 55 -6.44 -1.79 -14.33
N THR A 56 -5.63 -2.85 -14.34
CA THR A 56 -4.29 -2.93 -13.76
C THR A 56 -3.16 -2.76 -14.79
N LYS A 57 -3.50 -2.42 -16.03
CA LYS A 57 -2.53 -2.12 -17.09
C LYS A 57 -2.83 -0.74 -17.71
N PRO A 58 -1.79 0.03 -18.12
CA PRO A 58 -2.00 1.27 -18.85
C PRO A 58 -2.72 0.99 -20.16
N PHE A 59 -3.72 1.78 -20.52
CA PHE A 59 -4.42 1.63 -21.80
C PHE A 59 -4.12 2.80 -22.73
N HIS A 60 -3.56 2.51 -23.91
CA HIS A 60 -3.37 3.49 -24.97
C HIS A 60 -4.57 3.48 -25.92
N LYS A 61 -5.26 4.61 -26.00
CA LYS A 61 -6.33 4.81 -26.97
C LYS A 61 -5.73 4.89 -28.37
N SER A 62 -5.76 3.79 -29.11
CA SER A 62 -5.40 3.80 -30.53
C SER A 62 -6.43 4.64 -31.32
N GLN A 63 -5.96 5.55 -32.17
CA GLN A 63 -6.81 6.18 -33.18
C GLN A 63 -7.13 5.10 -34.22
N ALA A 64 -8.36 4.58 -34.20
CA ALA A 64 -8.78 3.60 -35.20
C ALA A 64 -8.74 4.23 -36.60
N ALA A 65 -7.78 3.80 -37.42
CA ALA A 65 -7.81 4.01 -38.84
C ALA A 65 -8.93 3.13 -39.43
N GLY A 66 -10.12 3.72 -39.60
CA GLY A 66 -11.25 3.09 -40.27
C GLY A 66 -12.38 2.63 -39.33
N ASN A 67 -13.61 2.91 -39.76
CA ASN A 67 -14.89 2.69 -39.06
C ASN A 67 -15.26 1.22 -38.74
N LYS A 68 -14.32 0.27 -38.72
CA LYS A 68 -14.60 -1.12 -38.35
C LYS A 68 -14.05 -1.40 -36.95
N ARG A 69 -14.94 -1.56 -35.97
CA ARG A 69 -14.58 -2.10 -34.64
C ARG A 69 -14.05 -3.52 -34.83
N ALA A 70 -12.73 -3.69 -34.68
CA ALA A 70 -12.13 -5.02 -34.55
C ALA A 70 -12.73 -5.74 -33.33
N PRO A 71 -12.93 -7.07 -33.39
CA PRO A 71 -13.39 -7.83 -32.23
C PRO A 71 -12.38 -7.69 -31.08
N PRO A 72 -12.84 -7.71 -29.81
CA PRO A 72 -11.94 -7.64 -28.67
C PRO A 72 -10.97 -8.84 -28.68
N PRO A 73 -9.66 -8.63 -28.42
CA PRO A 73 -8.68 -9.71 -28.38
C PRO A 73 -8.94 -10.68 -27.23
N VAL A 74 -8.59 -11.95 -27.43
CA VAL A 74 -8.52 -12.96 -26.36
C VAL A 74 -7.21 -12.76 -25.62
N VAL A 75 -7.28 -12.57 -24.30
CA VAL A 75 -6.10 -12.37 -23.43
C VAL A 75 -5.96 -13.55 -22.48
N HIS A 76 -4.76 -14.12 -22.41
CA HIS A 76 -4.45 -15.25 -21.54
C HIS A 76 -3.62 -14.81 -20.35
N TYR A 77 -4.01 -15.25 -19.15
CA TYR A 77 -3.26 -15.04 -17.91
C TYR A 77 -2.99 -16.39 -17.26
N ASN A 78 -1.72 -16.75 -17.10
CA ASN A 78 -1.34 -17.93 -16.33
C ASN A 78 -1.16 -17.52 -14.86
N MET A 79 -2.18 -17.77 -14.05
CA MET A 79 -2.23 -17.35 -12.64
C MET A 79 -1.15 -18.02 -11.78
N ASN A 80 -0.67 -19.20 -12.16
CA ASN A 80 0.38 -19.92 -11.43
C ASN A 80 1.77 -19.30 -11.60
N ASN A 81 1.97 -18.46 -12.62
CA ASN A 81 3.24 -17.78 -12.88
C ASN A 81 3.29 -16.39 -12.24
N LEU A 82 2.20 -15.94 -11.61
CA LEU A 82 2.17 -14.65 -10.94
C LEU A 82 2.84 -14.77 -9.57
N THR A 83 4.02 -14.18 -9.43
CA THR A 83 4.76 -14.17 -8.18
C THR A 83 4.43 -12.95 -7.33
N SER A 84 4.47 -13.17 -6.01
CA SER A 84 4.53 -12.12 -4.99
C SER A 84 5.73 -12.47 -4.11
N SER A 85 6.83 -11.76 -4.30
CA SER A 85 8.15 -12.11 -3.75
C SER A 85 8.80 -10.96 -3.00
N ARG A 86 9.93 -11.26 -2.34
CA ARG A 86 10.69 -10.27 -1.57
C ARG A 86 11.34 -9.18 -2.42
N ASP A 87 11.66 -9.50 -3.68
CA ASP A 87 12.37 -8.62 -4.61
C ASP A 87 11.37 -8.03 -5.64
N ALA A 88 10.20 -7.60 -5.15
CA ALA A 88 9.04 -7.21 -5.97
C ALA A 88 9.39 -6.21 -7.09
N ALA A 89 10.16 -5.16 -6.77
CA ALA A 89 10.57 -4.14 -7.73
C ALA A 89 11.47 -4.72 -8.85
N GLN A 90 12.43 -5.58 -8.49
CA GLN A 90 13.34 -6.22 -9.45
C GLN A 90 12.58 -7.18 -10.37
N ASN A 91 11.61 -7.89 -9.80
CA ASN A 91 10.72 -8.82 -10.51
C ASN A 91 9.57 -8.14 -11.25
N ARG A 92 9.50 -6.81 -11.24
CA ARG A 92 8.47 -6.01 -11.94
C ARG A 92 7.06 -6.38 -11.51
N GLU A 93 6.91 -6.72 -10.23
CA GLU A 93 5.64 -7.14 -9.65
C GLU A 93 4.68 -5.94 -9.57
N ARG A 94 3.40 -6.14 -9.91
CA ARG A 94 2.43 -5.04 -9.93
C ARG A 94 1.78 -4.83 -8.57
N ILE A 95 1.67 -3.57 -8.18
CA ILE A 95 1.06 -3.13 -6.93
C ILE A 95 -0.26 -2.44 -7.23
N LEU A 96 -1.33 -2.85 -6.56
CA LEU A 96 -2.62 -2.17 -6.57
C LEU A 96 -2.81 -1.45 -5.24
N VAL A 97 -2.73 -0.12 -5.24
CA VAL A 97 -2.98 0.71 -4.05
C VAL A 97 -4.46 1.04 -3.98
N LEU A 98 -5.12 0.69 -2.87
CA LEU A 98 -6.56 0.83 -2.70
C LEU A 98 -6.90 1.76 -1.53
N THR A 99 -7.74 2.75 -1.81
CA THR A 99 -8.02 3.85 -0.88
C THR A 99 -9.50 4.22 -0.86
N PRO A 100 -10.23 3.86 0.21
CA PRO A 100 -11.50 4.50 0.54
C PRO A 100 -11.25 5.99 0.85
N LEU A 101 -11.85 6.88 0.06
CA LEU A 101 -11.55 8.32 0.08
C LEU A 101 -12.81 9.14 0.42
N SER A 102 -13.01 9.47 1.69
CA SER A 102 -14.08 10.35 2.15
C SER A 102 -13.73 11.84 2.02
N ARG A 103 -12.47 12.19 2.30
CA ARG A 103 -11.90 13.54 2.21
C ARG A 103 -10.55 13.45 1.49
N PHE A 104 -10.24 14.46 0.67
CA PHE A 104 -8.94 14.56 0.00
C PHE A 104 -7.94 15.30 0.87
N TYR A 105 -6.84 14.64 1.22
CA TYR A 105 -5.70 15.22 1.90
C TYR A 105 -4.55 15.42 0.91
N SER A 106 -4.04 16.65 0.79
CA SER A 106 -2.90 16.92 -0.10
C SER A 106 -1.65 16.14 0.32
N GLY A 107 -1.42 16.02 1.64
CA GLY A 107 -0.32 15.24 2.20
C GLY A 107 -0.35 13.77 1.77
N TYR A 108 -1.53 13.15 1.73
CA TYR A 108 -1.69 11.79 1.22
C TYR A 108 -1.30 11.68 -0.27
N TRP A 109 -1.76 12.61 -1.11
CA TRP A 109 -1.41 12.59 -2.53
C TRP A 109 0.08 12.84 -2.76
N GLU A 110 0.67 13.79 -2.02
CA GLU A 110 2.11 14.03 -2.04
C GLU A 110 2.91 12.82 -1.58
N ASN A 111 2.41 12.10 -0.57
CA ASN A 111 3.02 10.87 -0.08
C ASN A 111 3.05 9.79 -1.17
N LEU A 112 1.92 9.55 -1.88
CA LEU A 112 1.88 8.61 -3.01
C LEU A 112 2.90 8.95 -4.11
N ASN A 113 3.02 10.23 -4.48
CA ASN A 113 3.93 10.64 -5.54
C ASN A 113 5.42 10.52 -5.17
N LYS A 114 5.73 10.36 -3.87
CA LYS A 114 7.10 10.19 -3.37
C LYS A 114 7.54 8.73 -3.36
N PHE A 115 6.67 7.77 -3.67
CA PHE A 115 7.06 6.37 -3.67
C PHE A 115 8.22 6.11 -4.62
N THR A 116 9.23 5.38 -4.14
CA THR A 116 10.39 4.99 -4.95
C THR A 116 10.09 3.80 -5.86
N TYR A 117 9.03 3.05 -5.55
CA TYR A 117 8.59 1.94 -6.38
C TYR A 117 8.18 2.46 -7.76
N PRO A 118 8.60 1.84 -8.88
CA PRO A 118 8.34 2.39 -10.21
C PRO A 118 6.84 2.58 -10.47
N HIS A 119 6.41 3.83 -10.66
CA HIS A 119 4.98 4.18 -10.80
C HIS A 119 4.27 3.45 -11.96
N GLN A 120 5.02 3.04 -13.00
CA GLN A 120 4.50 2.21 -14.09
C GLN A 120 3.98 0.83 -13.66
N TYR A 121 4.34 0.36 -12.46
CA TYR A 121 3.85 -0.89 -11.87
C TYR A 121 2.83 -0.66 -10.75
N ILE A 122 2.46 0.61 -10.49
CA ILE A 122 1.50 0.99 -9.46
C ILE A 122 0.18 1.38 -10.13
N SER A 123 -0.87 0.63 -9.84
CA SER A 123 -2.26 0.99 -10.15
C SER A 123 -2.93 1.57 -8.91
N LEU A 124 -3.67 2.66 -9.07
CA LEU A 124 -4.41 3.29 -7.98
C LEU A 124 -5.91 3.02 -8.11
N GLY A 125 -6.56 2.61 -7.02
CA GLY A 125 -8.00 2.46 -6.91
C GLY A 125 -8.55 3.34 -5.80
N PHE A 126 -9.55 4.17 -6.12
CA PHE A 126 -10.25 5.02 -5.17
C PHE A 126 -11.73 4.68 -5.13
N ILE A 127 -12.35 4.71 -3.94
CA ILE A 127 -13.81 4.68 -3.80
C ILE A 127 -14.30 5.84 -2.95
N ILE A 128 -15.23 6.63 -3.49
CA ILE A 128 -15.64 7.92 -2.91
C ILE A 128 -17.15 7.93 -2.60
N PRO A 129 -17.57 8.30 -1.38
CA PRO A 129 -18.98 8.42 -1.02
C PRO A 129 -19.70 9.48 -1.86
N LYS A 130 -21.02 9.33 -2.03
CA LYS A 130 -21.88 10.32 -2.70
C LYS A 130 -22.41 11.37 -1.71
N THR A 131 -21.49 12.03 -1.00
CA THR A 131 -21.78 13.15 -0.08
C THR A 131 -21.24 14.47 -0.63
N ARG A 132 -21.55 15.59 0.03
CA ARG A 132 -20.98 16.91 -0.31
C ARG A 132 -19.46 16.88 -0.21
N GLU A 133 -18.93 16.34 0.89
CA GLU A 133 -17.50 16.20 1.16
C GLU A 133 -16.85 15.25 0.14
N GLY A 134 -17.51 14.13 -0.17
CA GLY A 134 -17.04 13.20 -1.20
C GLY A 134 -17.00 13.81 -2.60
N ASN A 135 -17.95 14.68 -2.95
CA ASN A 135 -17.91 15.42 -4.22
C ASN A 135 -16.75 16.41 -4.28
N ALA A 136 -16.45 17.11 -3.18
CA ALA A 136 -15.28 17.98 -3.10
C ALA A 136 -13.98 17.16 -3.20
N ALA A 137 -13.90 16.02 -2.50
CA ALA A 137 -12.76 15.11 -2.57
C ALA A 137 -12.55 14.57 -3.99
N TYR A 138 -13.62 14.19 -4.70
CA TYR A 138 -13.56 13.76 -6.09
C TYR A 138 -12.98 14.84 -7.01
N SER A 139 -13.46 16.08 -6.93
CA SER A 139 -12.96 17.19 -7.76
C SER A 139 -11.49 17.49 -7.49
N ALA A 140 -11.07 17.47 -6.21
CA ALA A 140 -9.68 17.68 -5.82
C ALA A 140 -8.77 16.55 -6.32
N LEU A 141 -9.19 15.29 -6.12
CA LEU A 141 -8.48 14.12 -6.61
C LEU A 141 -8.34 14.14 -8.14
N GLN A 142 -9.41 14.46 -8.87
CA GLN A 142 -9.38 14.52 -10.34
C GLN A 142 -8.38 15.57 -10.84
N SER A 143 -8.30 16.73 -10.18
CA SER A 143 -7.33 17.78 -10.49
C SER A 143 -5.90 17.30 -10.25
N ALA A 144 -5.66 16.62 -9.13
CA ALA A 144 -4.36 16.07 -8.75
C ALA A 144 -3.89 14.97 -9.72
N ILE A 145 -4.79 14.04 -10.07
CA ILE A 145 -4.55 12.98 -11.06
C ILE A 145 -4.23 13.58 -12.42
N THR A 146 -5.00 14.58 -12.87
CA THR A 146 -4.79 15.20 -14.19
C THR A 146 -3.39 15.75 -14.30
N LYS A 147 -2.91 16.46 -13.27
CA LYS A 147 -1.55 17.03 -13.22
C LYS A 147 -0.46 15.95 -13.38
N VAL A 148 -0.57 14.84 -12.65
CA VAL A 148 0.43 13.75 -12.69
C VAL A 148 0.34 12.98 -14.01
N GLN A 149 -0.86 12.56 -14.42
CA GLN A 149 -1.04 11.75 -15.63
C GLN A 149 -0.78 12.53 -16.94
N SER A 150 -0.84 13.87 -16.93
CA SER A 150 -0.41 14.72 -18.05
C SER A 150 1.08 15.09 -18.02
N GLY A 151 1.76 14.82 -16.90
CA GLY A 151 3.18 15.14 -16.68
C GLY A 151 4.15 14.22 -17.43
N PRO A 152 5.44 14.23 -17.05
CA PRO A 152 6.46 13.32 -17.60
C PRO A 152 6.00 11.87 -17.52
N ILE A 153 6.32 11.04 -18.52
CA ILE A 153 5.87 9.65 -18.58
C ILE A 153 6.32 8.89 -17.32
N ASP A 154 7.57 9.06 -16.91
CA ASP A 154 8.17 8.29 -15.82
C ASP A 154 7.47 8.51 -14.47
N ASP A 155 6.83 9.66 -14.29
CA ASP A 155 6.09 10.01 -13.06
C ASP A 155 4.66 9.44 -13.03
N ARG A 156 4.14 8.99 -14.18
CA ARG A 156 2.73 8.55 -14.30
C ARG A 156 2.52 7.17 -13.68
N PHE A 157 1.42 7.03 -12.95
CA PHE A 157 0.93 5.73 -12.49
C PHE A 157 0.49 4.84 -13.66
N ALA A 158 0.55 3.52 -13.47
CA ALA A 158 0.17 2.51 -14.45
C ALA A 158 -1.28 2.71 -14.92
N SER A 159 -2.18 2.89 -13.96
CA SER A 159 -3.60 3.12 -14.20
C SER A 159 -4.26 3.67 -12.94
N ILE A 160 -5.38 4.35 -13.10
CA ILE A 160 -6.13 4.93 -11.99
C ILE A 160 -7.62 4.69 -12.21
N THR A 161 -8.29 4.09 -11.22
CA THR A 161 -9.73 3.82 -11.23
C THR A 161 -10.40 4.56 -10.07
N ILE A 162 -11.48 5.29 -10.36
CA ILE A 162 -12.28 5.98 -9.34
C ILE A 162 -13.70 5.42 -9.38
N LEU A 163 -14.14 4.87 -8.25
CA LEU A 163 -15.50 4.39 -8.04
C LEU A 163 -16.28 5.39 -7.19
N ARG A 164 -17.57 5.55 -7.48
CA ARG A 164 -18.51 6.27 -6.62
C ARG A 164 -19.37 5.25 -5.89
N GLN A 165 -19.43 5.33 -4.56
CA GLN A 165 -20.23 4.42 -3.75
C GLN A 165 -21.70 4.41 -4.20
N ASP A 166 -22.30 3.24 -4.21
CA ASP A 166 -23.66 2.97 -4.68
C ASP A 166 -24.66 2.70 -3.55
N PHE A 167 -24.20 2.62 -2.30
CA PHE A 167 -25.02 2.50 -1.09
C PHE A 167 -25.06 3.82 -0.29
N PRO A 168 -26.12 4.05 0.50
CA PRO A 168 -26.25 5.27 1.31
C PRO A 168 -25.17 5.36 2.39
N PRO A 169 -24.75 6.58 2.77
CA PRO A 169 -23.81 6.76 3.88
C PRO A 169 -24.43 6.26 5.19
N PRO A 170 -23.65 5.55 6.03
CA PRO A 170 -24.18 4.91 7.24
C PRO A 170 -24.60 5.90 8.32
N ILE A 171 -24.00 7.08 8.32
CA ILE A 171 -24.22 8.16 9.30
C ILE A 171 -24.28 9.50 8.56
N GLN A 172 -25.14 10.41 9.03
CA GLN A 172 -25.31 11.74 8.43
C GLN A 172 -24.15 12.69 8.78
N SER A 173 -23.64 12.63 10.02
CA SER A 173 -22.46 13.42 10.43
C SER A 173 -21.16 12.68 10.14
N GLN A 174 -20.14 13.43 9.72
CA GLN A 174 -18.76 12.96 9.56
C GLN A 174 -17.84 13.41 10.70
N ASP A 175 -18.38 14.01 11.77
CA ASP A 175 -17.60 14.48 12.92
C ASP A 175 -16.98 13.32 13.69
N GLU A 176 -15.70 13.45 14.07
CA GLU A 176 -14.95 12.40 14.76
C GLU A 176 -15.71 11.83 15.98
N LYS A 177 -16.16 12.71 16.89
CA LYS A 177 -16.91 12.31 18.09
C LYS A 177 -18.15 11.46 17.78
N GLU A 178 -18.87 11.76 16.70
CA GLU A 178 -20.05 11.00 16.27
C GLU A 178 -19.67 9.67 15.62
N ARG A 179 -18.57 9.65 14.84
CA ARG A 179 -18.01 8.41 14.23
C ARG A 179 -17.53 7.43 15.30
N HIS A 180 -17.04 7.94 16.44
CA HIS A 180 -16.50 7.18 17.56
C HIS A 180 -17.53 6.79 18.63
N LYS A 181 -18.83 6.97 18.40
CA LYS A 181 -19.86 6.38 19.26
C LYS A 181 -19.97 4.87 19.03
N LEU A 182 -20.04 4.10 20.12
CA LEU A 182 -20.10 2.63 20.07
C LEU A 182 -21.26 2.12 19.19
N GLU A 183 -22.44 2.73 19.33
CA GLU A 183 -23.65 2.42 18.55
C GLU A 183 -23.46 2.61 17.04
N ASN A 184 -22.62 3.55 16.63
CA ASN A 184 -22.37 3.88 15.23
C ASN A 184 -21.24 3.05 14.60
N GLN A 185 -20.32 2.51 15.41
CA GLN A 185 -19.14 1.81 14.89
C GLN A 185 -19.48 0.59 14.07
N LYS A 186 -20.45 -0.23 14.52
CA LYS A 186 -20.84 -1.44 13.79
C LYS A 186 -21.27 -1.10 12.37
N ILE A 187 -22.27 -0.22 12.24
CA ILE A 187 -22.83 0.19 10.95
C ILE A 187 -21.77 0.89 10.08
N ARG A 188 -20.92 1.72 10.70
CA ARG A 188 -19.80 2.40 10.00
C ARG A 188 -18.80 1.39 9.43
N ARG A 189 -18.34 0.42 10.23
CA ARG A 189 -17.37 -0.61 9.80
C ARG A 189 -17.95 -1.57 8.77
N GLU A 190 -19.23 -1.94 8.88
CA GLU A 190 -19.92 -2.72 7.85
C GLU A 190 -19.99 -1.95 6.52
N SER A 191 -20.30 -0.65 6.56
CA SER A 191 -20.31 0.20 5.37
C SER A 191 -18.92 0.39 4.77
N MET A 192 -17.90 0.55 5.61
CA MET A 192 -16.50 0.62 5.17
C MET A 192 -16.06 -0.69 4.52
N SER A 193 -16.46 -1.83 5.08
CA SER A 193 -16.22 -3.17 4.52
C SER A 193 -16.82 -3.31 3.13
N ARG A 194 -18.08 -2.87 2.94
CA ARG A 194 -18.71 -2.82 1.61
C ARG A 194 -17.92 -1.96 0.64
N ALA A 195 -17.45 -0.79 1.07
CA ALA A 195 -16.64 0.09 0.22
C ALA A 195 -15.32 -0.55 -0.20
N ARG A 196 -14.58 -1.13 0.75
CA ARG A 196 -13.32 -1.84 0.48
C ARG A 196 -13.58 -3.00 -0.49
N ASN A 197 -14.59 -3.82 -0.25
CA ASN A 197 -14.93 -4.94 -1.13
C ASN A 197 -15.31 -4.48 -2.55
N SER A 198 -16.20 -3.50 -2.70
CA SER A 198 -16.58 -2.97 -4.02
C SER A 198 -15.36 -2.45 -4.78
N LEU A 199 -14.43 -1.79 -4.08
CA LEU A 199 -13.18 -1.32 -4.66
C LEU A 199 -12.28 -2.48 -5.09
N LEU A 200 -12.00 -3.42 -4.20
CA LEU A 200 -11.16 -4.59 -4.44
C LEU A 200 -11.67 -5.41 -5.63
N PHE A 201 -12.93 -5.86 -5.59
CA PHE A 201 -13.48 -6.76 -6.60
C PHE A 201 -13.57 -6.13 -7.99
N THR A 202 -13.69 -4.80 -8.07
CA THR A 202 -13.75 -4.09 -9.36
C THR A 202 -12.37 -3.83 -9.94
N THR A 203 -11.31 -3.79 -9.11
CA THR A 203 -9.98 -3.32 -9.52
C THR A 203 -8.89 -4.40 -9.47
N LEU A 204 -9.10 -5.50 -8.76
CA LEU A 204 -8.15 -6.60 -8.67
C LEU A 204 -8.04 -7.32 -10.03
N GLY A 205 -6.93 -7.08 -10.72
CA GLY A 205 -6.64 -7.70 -12.01
C GLY A 205 -5.87 -9.02 -11.88
N PRO A 206 -5.83 -9.82 -12.96
CA PRO A 206 -5.06 -11.06 -13.03
C PRO A 206 -3.54 -10.84 -12.99
N ALA A 207 -3.07 -9.62 -13.28
CA ALA A 207 -1.65 -9.27 -13.27
C ALA A 207 -1.16 -8.64 -11.95
N THR A 208 -2.05 -8.40 -10.97
CA THR A 208 -1.70 -7.78 -9.68
C THR A 208 -0.94 -8.77 -8.79
N SER A 209 0.28 -8.45 -8.36
CA SER A 209 1.03 -9.28 -7.41
C SER A 209 0.74 -8.93 -5.96
N TRP A 210 0.56 -7.64 -5.67
CA TRP A 210 0.33 -7.12 -4.32
C TRP A 210 -0.80 -6.11 -4.30
N VAL A 211 -1.51 -6.05 -3.17
CA VAL A 211 -2.52 -5.05 -2.86
C VAL A 211 -2.04 -4.29 -1.63
N LEU A 212 -1.88 -2.98 -1.75
CA LEU A 212 -1.61 -2.09 -0.63
C LEU A 212 -2.90 -1.35 -0.27
N TRP A 213 -3.50 -1.70 0.85
CA TRP A 213 -4.55 -0.89 1.46
C TRP A 213 -3.89 0.30 2.16
N LEU A 214 -4.20 1.51 1.69
CA LEU A 214 -3.67 2.74 2.25
C LEU A 214 -4.83 3.71 2.46
N ASP A 215 -5.16 3.98 3.72
CA ASP A 215 -6.24 4.89 4.07
C ASP A 215 -5.87 6.34 3.69
N ALA A 216 -6.87 7.12 3.32
CA ALA A 216 -6.68 8.43 2.69
C ALA A 216 -6.06 9.50 3.61
N ASP A 217 -6.09 9.26 4.91
CA ASP A 217 -5.58 10.10 5.97
C ASP A 217 -4.15 9.70 6.40
N ILE A 218 -3.53 8.71 5.75
CA ILE A 218 -2.10 8.41 5.91
C ILE A 218 -1.26 9.37 5.07
N VAL A 219 -0.83 10.46 5.69
CA VAL A 219 -0.18 11.60 5.03
C VAL A 219 1.34 11.52 5.00
N GLU A 220 1.95 10.59 5.73
CA GLU A 220 3.40 10.41 5.75
C GLU A 220 3.77 8.93 5.92
N THR A 221 4.56 8.42 4.98
CA THR A 221 5.23 7.11 5.03
C THR A 221 6.67 7.27 4.55
N PRO A 222 7.58 6.33 4.86
CA PRO A 222 8.85 6.26 4.14
C PRO A 222 8.59 6.14 2.61
N PRO A 223 9.35 6.84 1.75
CA PRO A 223 9.24 6.70 0.28
C PRO A 223 9.36 5.27 -0.23
N THR A 224 10.09 4.43 0.52
CA THR A 224 10.33 3.02 0.26
C THR A 224 9.26 2.08 0.82
N LEU A 225 8.07 2.60 1.21
CA LEU A 225 7.02 1.82 1.88
C LEU A 225 6.75 0.46 1.22
N ILE A 226 6.57 0.45 -0.11
CA ILE A 226 6.24 -0.76 -0.85
C ILE A 226 7.41 -1.75 -0.81
N GLU A 227 8.62 -1.29 -1.09
CA GLU A 227 9.84 -2.09 -1.05
C GLU A 227 10.09 -2.67 0.33
N ASP A 228 9.98 -1.83 1.37
CA ASP A 228 10.16 -2.22 2.76
C ASP A 228 9.17 -3.33 3.12
N MET A 229 7.87 -3.13 2.87
CA MET A 229 6.83 -4.11 3.21
C MET A 229 6.93 -5.41 2.39
N THR A 230 7.19 -5.32 1.08
CA THR A 230 7.33 -6.52 0.23
C THR A 230 8.58 -7.34 0.57
N SER A 231 9.67 -6.71 1.03
CA SER A 231 10.92 -7.40 1.40
C SER A 231 10.77 -8.44 2.52
N HIS A 232 9.72 -8.31 3.34
CA HIS A 232 9.36 -9.25 4.41
C HIS A 232 8.69 -10.54 3.91
N ASP A 233 8.22 -10.55 2.66
CA ASP A 233 7.61 -11.71 1.99
C ASP A 233 6.45 -12.35 2.78
N LYS A 234 5.66 -11.53 3.47
CA LYS A 234 4.50 -11.99 4.24
C LYS A 234 3.21 -11.89 3.43
N ALA A 235 2.29 -12.83 3.66
CA ALA A 235 1.01 -12.88 2.98
C ALA A 235 0.13 -11.66 3.30
N VAL A 236 0.12 -11.26 4.57
CA VAL A 236 -0.56 -10.09 5.10
C VAL A 236 0.38 -9.41 6.09
N LEU A 237 0.69 -8.14 5.87
CA LEU A 237 1.62 -7.35 6.70
C LEU A 237 1.08 -5.93 6.90
N VAL A 238 0.96 -5.50 8.15
CA VAL A 238 0.50 -4.14 8.50
C VAL A 238 1.63 -3.31 9.09
N ALA A 239 1.74 -2.04 8.68
CA ALA A 239 2.63 -1.07 9.33
C ALA A 239 1.97 -0.50 10.60
N ASN A 240 2.77 -0.03 11.55
CA ASN A 240 2.22 0.54 12.79
C ASN A 240 1.86 2.01 12.59
N CYS A 241 0.60 2.37 12.80
CA CYS A 241 0.10 3.72 12.51
C CYS A 241 0.11 4.60 13.76
N TYR A 242 0.85 5.71 13.65
CA TYR A 242 0.97 6.75 14.67
C TYR A 242 0.38 8.07 14.16
N GLN A 243 0.29 9.04 15.04
CA GLN A 243 -0.09 10.41 14.69
C GLN A 243 0.92 11.37 15.29
N ARG A 244 1.40 12.32 14.48
CA ARG A 244 2.23 13.44 14.96
C ARG A 244 1.31 14.49 15.59
N PHE A 245 1.69 15.02 16.74
CA PHE A 245 0.95 16.10 17.40
C PHE A 245 1.91 17.05 18.12
N PHE A 246 1.47 18.28 18.36
CA PHE A 246 2.21 19.21 19.21
C PHE A 246 1.86 18.90 20.67
N ASN A 247 2.84 18.46 21.44
CA ASN A 247 2.66 18.11 22.85
C ASN A 247 2.65 19.40 23.69
N PRO A 248 1.52 19.74 24.35
CA PRO A 248 1.40 20.99 25.11
C PRO A 248 2.29 21.00 26.36
N ASP A 249 2.62 19.84 26.92
CA ASP A 249 3.40 19.71 28.15
C ASP A 249 4.89 19.93 27.88
N THR A 250 5.41 19.32 26.80
CA THR A 250 6.83 19.47 26.41
C THR A 250 7.07 20.65 25.47
N LYS A 251 6.02 21.20 24.85
CA LYS A 251 6.06 22.25 23.81
C LYS A 251 6.86 21.84 22.56
N GLU A 252 6.88 20.56 22.26
CA GLU A 252 7.60 19.98 21.11
C GLU A 252 6.68 19.08 20.29
N MET A 253 7.09 18.77 19.05
CA MET A 253 6.40 17.76 18.25
C MET A 253 6.68 16.36 18.80
N ASP A 254 5.63 15.59 19.02
CA ASP A 254 5.68 14.23 19.53
C ASP A 254 4.80 13.30 18.67
N ILE A 255 4.84 12.00 18.96
CA ILE A 255 4.04 10.97 18.30
C ILE A 255 3.21 10.21 19.33
N ARG A 256 1.99 9.85 18.94
CA ARG A 256 1.10 8.98 19.72
C ARG A 256 0.57 7.83 18.89
N PRO A 257 0.31 6.65 19.49
CA PRO A 257 -0.36 5.56 18.80
C PRO A 257 -1.72 6.01 18.27
N TYR A 258 -2.06 5.59 17.04
CA TYR A 258 -3.34 5.94 16.41
C TYR A 258 -4.21 4.71 16.15
N ASP A 259 -3.68 3.69 15.47
CA ASP A 259 -4.46 2.52 15.08
C ASP A 259 -4.31 1.38 16.09
N TYR A 260 -5.40 1.09 16.80
CA TYR A 260 -5.46 -0.01 17.77
C TYR A 260 -6.03 -1.31 17.20
N ASN A 261 -6.33 -1.39 15.89
CA ASN A 261 -6.94 -2.58 15.27
C ASN A 261 -5.92 -3.67 14.89
N SER A 262 -4.65 -3.48 15.22
CA SER A 262 -3.59 -4.47 15.04
C SER A 262 -3.18 -5.04 16.38
N TRP A 263 -3.46 -6.32 16.61
CA TRP A 263 -3.35 -6.93 17.94
C TRP A 263 -3.17 -8.45 17.89
N THR A 264 -2.82 -9.08 19.02
CA THR A 264 -2.93 -10.54 19.25
C THR A 264 -3.96 -10.86 20.32
N ASP A 265 -4.62 -11.99 20.17
CA ASP A 265 -5.58 -12.47 21.16
C ASP A 265 -4.86 -12.94 22.43
N THR A 266 -5.57 -12.83 23.55
CA THR A 266 -5.17 -13.39 24.84
C THR A 266 -6.20 -14.42 25.29
N PRO A 267 -5.88 -15.32 26.24
CA PRO A 267 -6.89 -16.22 26.81
C PRO A 267 -8.15 -15.46 27.27
N ARG A 268 -7.96 -14.26 27.84
CA ARG A 268 -9.06 -13.42 28.30
C ARG A 268 -9.90 -12.84 27.16
N SER A 269 -9.28 -12.39 26.05
CA SER A 269 -10.03 -11.88 24.90
C SER A 269 -10.86 -12.98 24.23
N LEU A 270 -10.32 -14.21 24.20
CA LEU A 270 -11.03 -15.38 23.68
C LEU A 270 -12.21 -15.79 24.58
N ASP A 271 -12.05 -15.75 25.90
CA ASP A 271 -13.15 -16.02 26.84
C ASP A 271 -14.30 -15.01 26.67
N ILE A 272 -13.96 -13.73 26.48
CA ILE A 272 -14.94 -12.68 26.19
C ILE A 272 -15.67 -13.00 24.90
N ALA A 273 -14.95 -13.24 23.80
CA ALA A 273 -15.55 -13.57 22.52
C ALA A 273 -16.48 -14.80 22.59
N ASN A 274 -16.09 -15.85 23.31
CA ASN A 274 -16.90 -17.06 23.49
C ASN A 274 -18.18 -16.83 24.29
N SER A 275 -18.24 -15.77 25.11
CA SER A 275 -19.42 -15.40 25.89
C SER A 275 -20.39 -14.47 25.15
N MET A 276 -19.99 -13.94 24.00
CA MET A 276 -20.75 -12.96 23.23
C MET A 276 -21.87 -13.60 22.39
N GLY A 277 -22.91 -12.82 22.16
CA GLY A 277 -23.97 -13.16 21.21
C GLY A 277 -23.43 -13.31 19.79
N ARG A 278 -24.11 -14.13 18.97
CA ARG A 278 -23.68 -14.46 17.60
C ARG A 278 -23.39 -13.24 16.71
N ASP A 279 -24.19 -12.18 16.85
CA ASP A 279 -24.12 -10.98 16.01
C ASP A 279 -23.43 -9.79 16.71
N GLU A 280 -22.88 -10.02 17.90
CA GLU A 280 -22.11 -9.02 18.63
C GLU A 280 -20.69 -8.94 18.09
N ILE A 281 -20.08 -7.75 18.17
CA ILE A 281 -18.72 -7.49 17.69
C ILE A 281 -17.86 -6.90 18.79
N MET A 282 -16.59 -7.30 18.81
CA MET A 282 -15.57 -6.68 19.66
C MET A 282 -14.98 -5.47 18.95
N LEU A 283 -14.82 -4.37 19.68
CA LEU A 283 -14.26 -3.13 19.16
C LEU A 283 -13.20 -2.60 20.12
N GLU A 284 -12.02 -2.31 19.60
CA GLU A 284 -10.94 -1.66 20.34
C GLU A 284 -11.20 -0.17 20.57
N GLY A 285 -10.60 0.37 21.62
CA GLY A 285 -10.57 1.81 21.91
C GLY A 285 -11.71 2.33 22.80
N TYR A 286 -12.57 1.45 23.33
CA TYR A 286 -13.65 1.81 24.26
C TYR A 286 -13.25 1.45 25.69
N GLY A 287 -12.97 2.45 26.53
CA GLY A 287 -12.52 2.24 27.91
C GLY A 287 -13.52 1.46 28.79
N GLU A 288 -14.80 1.54 28.45
CA GLU A 288 -15.88 0.80 29.14
C GLU A 288 -15.94 -0.69 28.75
N LEU A 289 -15.26 -1.09 27.66
CA LEU A 289 -15.24 -2.44 27.12
C LEU A 289 -13.80 -2.90 26.84
N PRO A 290 -13.00 -3.18 27.89
CA PRO A 290 -11.64 -3.67 27.70
C PRO A 290 -11.66 -5.05 27.05
N THR A 291 -11.01 -5.18 25.89
CA THR A 291 -10.90 -6.44 25.14
C THR A 291 -9.76 -7.32 25.64
N TYR A 292 -8.81 -6.75 26.40
CA TYR A 292 -7.59 -7.41 26.90
C TYR A 292 -6.69 -8.01 25.81
N ARG A 293 -6.79 -7.50 24.58
CA ARG A 293 -5.88 -7.87 23.50
C ARG A 293 -4.54 -7.15 23.65
N ASN A 294 -3.48 -7.78 23.17
CA ASN A 294 -2.17 -7.14 23.13
C ASN A 294 -2.09 -6.27 21.87
N LEU A 295 -2.10 -4.94 22.06
CA LEU A 295 -2.13 -3.99 20.96
C LEU A 295 -0.71 -3.75 20.43
N MET A 296 -0.50 -3.94 19.12
CA MET A 296 0.80 -3.71 18.48
C MET A 296 1.26 -2.25 18.66
N ALA A 297 0.31 -1.31 18.61
CA ALA A 297 0.55 0.12 18.77
C ALA A 297 1.14 0.49 20.16
N LEU A 298 0.94 -0.34 21.17
CA LEU A 298 1.48 -0.14 22.52
C LEU A 298 2.76 -0.94 22.80
N SER A 299 3.16 -1.80 21.85
CA SER A 299 4.32 -2.69 22.00
C SER A 299 5.57 -2.18 21.27
N ALA A 300 5.49 -1.03 20.60
CA ALA A 300 6.55 -0.50 19.77
C ALA A 300 7.75 0.02 20.59
N ASP A 301 8.95 -0.32 20.16
CA ASP A 301 10.17 0.38 20.58
C ASP A 301 10.21 1.75 19.91
N ARG A 302 10.20 2.82 20.71
CA ARG A 302 10.25 4.21 20.25
C ARG A 302 11.67 4.79 20.24
N SER A 303 12.68 3.99 20.56
CA SER A 303 14.08 4.42 20.53
C SER A 303 14.53 4.81 19.11
N PRO A 304 15.53 5.71 18.97
CA PRO A 304 16.15 6.01 17.69
C PRO A 304 16.77 4.78 17.01
N GLU A 305 17.27 3.81 17.80
CA GLU A 305 17.94 2.60 17.36
C GLU A 305 17.00 1.40 17.12
N ARG A 306 15.67 1.62 17.19
CA ARG A 306 14.66 0.56 17.04
C ARG A 306 14.86 -0.26 15.77
N ASN A 307 14.64 -1.57 15.86
CA ASN A 307 14.66 -2.44 14.70
C ASN A 307 13.36 -2.32 13.92
N THR A 308 13.35 -1.51 12.85
CA THR A 308 12.18 -1.31 11.97
C THR A 308 11.77 -2.56 11.18
N ARG A 309 12.62 -3.61 11.16
CA ARG A 309 12.35 -4.89 10.51
C ARG A 309 11.82 -5.95 11.46
N GLU A 310 11.60 -5.61 12.73
CA GLU A 310 10.95 -6.52 13.68
C GLU A 310 9.55 -6.89 13.17
N ILE A 311 9.19 -8.17 13.33
CA ILE A 311 7.92 -8.73 12.87
C ILE A 311 7.20 -9.34 14.06
N MET A 312 5.90 -9.07 14.17
CA MET A 312 4.99 -9.67 15.12
C MET A 312 3.91 -10.45 14.35
N GLU A 313 3.60 -11.69 14.75
CA GLU A 313 2.41 -12.41 14.24
C GLU A 313 1.15 -11.81 14.90
N LEU A 314 0.06 -11.65 14.14
CA LEU A 314 -1.13 -10.91 14.60
C LEU A 314 -2.45 -11.70 14.49
N ASP A 315 -3.27 -11.49 15.54
CA ASP A 315 -4.73 -11.63 15.83
C ASP A 315 -5.74 -10.90 14.93
N GLY A 316 -5.41 -9.65 14.66
CA GLY A 316 -6.18 -8.70 13.89
C GLY A 316 -5.22 -7.72 13.25
N VAL A 317 -5.63 -7.14 12.12
CA VAL A 317 -4.85 -6.13 11.41
C VAL A 317 -5.73 -4.93 11.16
N GLY A 318 -5.15 -3.73 11.28
CA GLY A 318 -5.78 -2.50 10.83
C GLY A 318 -5.72 -2.33 9.31
N GLY A 319 -6.54 -1.41 8.79
CA GLY A 319 -6.63 -1.07 7.36
C GLY A 319 -5.79 0.13 6.93
N THR A 320 -5.09 0.78 7.87
CA THR A 320 -4.39 2.06 7.68
C THR A 320 -3.29 1.99 6.62
N ALA A 321 -2.34 1.07 6.78
CA ALA A 321 -1.31 0.74 5.80
C ALA A 321 -1.02 -0.77 5.83
N LEU A 322 -1.75 -1.52 4.99
CA LEU A 322 -1.80 -2.98 5.00
C LEU A 322 -1.42 -3.54 3.63
N MET A 323 -0.27 -4.21 3.56
CA MET A 323 0.22 -4.91 2.38
C MET A 323 -0.28 -6.37 2.37
N VAL A 324 -0.86 -6.79 1.25
CA VAL A 324 -1.47 -8.11 1.08
C VAL A 324 -1.01 -8.72 -0.24
N LYS A 325 -0.53 -9.97 -0.21
CA LYS A 325 -0.31 -10.73 -1.46
C LYS A 325 -1.63 -10.90 -2.17
N ALA A 326 -1.70 -10.60 -3.46
CA ALA A 326 -2.95 -10.65 -4.21
C ALA A 326 -3.62 -12.05 -4.20
N ALA A 327 -2.83 -13.12 -4.05
CA ALA A 327 -3.33 -14.48 -3.86
C ALA A 327 -4.29 -14.62 -2.65
N VAL A 328 -4.03 -13.91 -1.54
CA VAL A 328 -4.88 -13.95 -0.34
C VAL A 328 -6.31 -13.50 -0.67
N HIS A 329 -6.44 -12.41 -1.44
CA HIS A 329 -7.75 -11.94 -1.90
C HIS A 329 -8.37 -12.86 -2.96
N ARG A 330 -7.56 -13.47 -3.84
CA ARG A 330 -8.05 -14.43 -4.85
C ARG A 330 -8.57 -15.73 -4.25
N ASP A 331 -8.01 -16.15 -3.12
CA ASP A 331 -8.50 -17.29 -2.34
C ASP A 331 -9.83 -16.99 -1.62
N GLY A 332 -10.26 -15.73 -1.63
CA GLY A 332 -11.56 -15.29 -1.12
C GLY A 332 -11.51 -14.46 0.17
N ALA A 333 -10.32 -14.16 0.71
CA ALA A 333 -10.23 -13.27 1.86
C ALA A 333 -10.71 -11.86 1.48
N MET A 334 -11.70 -11.34 2.20
CA MET A 334 -12.31 -10.04 1.99
C MET A 334 -12.66 -9.39 3.33
N PHE A 335 -13.16 -8.14 3.31
CA PHE A 335 -13.58 -7.42 4.52
C PHE A 335 -15.03 -7.78 4.82
N PRO A 336 -15.36 -8.62 5.82
CA PRO A 336 -16.74 -9.03 6.04
C PRO A 336 -17.61 -7.85 6.45
N PRO A 337 -18.68 -7.52 5.69
CA PRO A 337 -19.62 -6.45 6.03
C PRO A 337 -20.71 -6.94 7.01
N PHE A 338 -20.37 -7.91 7.84
CA PHE A 338 -21.22 -8.58 8.82
C PHE A 338 -20.33 -9.18 9.93
N PRO A 339 -20.88 -9.46 11.12
CA PRO A 339 -20.14 -10.14 12.18
C PRO A 339 -19.56 -11.49 11.71
N PHE A 340 -18.24 -11.63 11.81
CA PHE A 340 -17.51 -12.85 11.45
C PHE A 340 -16.56 -13.19 12.60
N TYR A 341 -16.93 -14.19 13.42
CA TYR A 341 -16.25 -14.51 14.68
C TYR A 341 -16.13 -13.29 15.62
N HIS A 342 -17.23 -12.53 15.76
CA HIS A 342 -17.28 -11.28 16.54
C HIS A 342 -16.35 -10.17 16.04
N LEU A 343 -15.87 -10.28 14.80
CA LEU A 343 -15.05 -9.28 14.12
C LEU A 343 -15.79 -8.74 12.90
N VAL A 344 -15.34 -7.60 12.40
CA VAL A 344 -15.86 -6.95 11.19
C VAL A 344 -14.70 -6.30 10.45
N GLU A 345 -14.87 -5.97 9.17
CA GLU A 345 -13.91 -5.15 8.43
C GLU A 345 -12.49 -5.75 8.41
N SER A 346 -11.45 -5.02 8.79
CA SER A 346 -10.05 -5.42 8.65
C SER A 346 -9.66 -6.53 9.63
N GLU A 347 -10.20 -6.50 10.85
CA GLU A 347 -10.04 -7.59 11.83
C GLU A 347 -10.73 -8.88 11.35
N GLY A 348 -11.94 -8.74 10.78
CA GLY A 348 -12.65 -9.86 10.18
C GLY A 348 -11.92 -10.43 8.96
N PHE A 349 -11.28 -9.57 8.16
CA PHE A 349 -10.40 -9.97 7.06
C PHE A 349 -9.21 -10.80 7.57
N ALA A 350 -8.52 -10.37 8.63
CA ALA A 350 -7.41 -11.15 9.22
C ALA A 350 -7.87 -12.55 9.66
N LYS A 351 -9.03 -12.63 10.32
CA LYS A 351 -9.62 -13.91 10.69
C LYS A 351 -9.91 -14.77 9.47
N MET A 352 -10.46 -14.19 8.41
CA MET A 352 -10.77 -14.90 7.17
C MET A 352 -9.52 -15.43 6.48
N ALA A 353 -8.47 -14.61 6.40
CA ALA A 353 -7.16 -15.02 5.88
C ALA A 353 -6.61 -16.23 6.64
N ARG A 354 -6.69 -16.22 7.99
CA ARG A 354 -6.29 -17.40 8.79
C ARG A 354 -7.13 -18.64 8.54
N ARG A 355 -8.46 -18.48 8.35
CA ARG A 355 -9.34 -19.60 8.00
C ARG A 355 -9.00 -20.22 6.63
N LEU A 356 -8.39 -19.43 5.74
CA LEU A 356 -7.87 -19.88 4.43
C LEU A 356 -6.43 -20.42 4.51
N GLY A 357 -5.81 -20.48 5.69
CA GLY A 357 -4.46 -21.00 5.88
C GLY A 357 -3.34 -19.96 5.77
N TRP A 358 -3.67 -18.68 5.59
CA TRP A 358 -2.70 -17.59 5.59
C TRP A 358 -2.37 -17.11 7.00
N LYS A 359 -1.22 -16.46 7.17
CA LYS A 359 -0.84 -15.82 8.44
C LYS A 359 -0.78 -14.30 8.28
N CYS A 360 -1.11 -13.60 9.34
CA CYS A 360 -1.08 -12.15 9.42
C CYS A 360 0.07 -11.69 10.31
N TYR A 361 0.73 -10.62 9.91
CA TYR A 361 1.89 -10.07 10.60
C TYR A 361 1.79 -8.55 10.68
N GLY A 362 2.55 -7.95 11.58
CA GLY A 362 2.73 -6.51 11.68
C GLY A 362 4.18 -6.14 11.95
N LEU A 363 4.50 -4.87 11.66
CA LEU A 363 5.81 -4.27 11.90
C LEU A 363 5.69 -3.28 13.08
N PRO A 364 5.89 -3.71 14.34
CA PRO A 364 5.64 -2.86 15.51
C PRO A 364 6.47 -1.57 15.52
N ASN A 365 7.66 -1.58 14.93
CA ASN A 365 8.59 -0.44 14.97
C ASN A 365 8.65 0.34 13.65
N TYR A 366 7.86 -0.05 12.65
CA TYR A 366 7.80 0.63 11.35
C TYR A 366 6.59 1.56 11.34
N PHE A 367 6.85 2.87 11.39
CA PHE A 367 5.81 3.88 11.59
C PHE A 367 5.35 4.51 10.28
N VAL A 368 4.04 4.63 10.15
CA VAL A 368 3.36 5.50 9.19
C VAL A 368 2.52 6.50 9.99
N TYR A 369 2.23 7.68 9.41
CA TYR A 369 1.54 8.73 10.16
C TYR A 369 0.20 9.13 9.55
N HIS A 370 -0.81 9.04 10.40
CA HIS A 370 -2.14 9.58 10.17
C HIS A 370 -2.13 11.11 10.31
N TYR A 371 -3.01 11.78 9.56
CA TYR A 371 -3.27 13.20 9.62
C TYR A 371 -3.68 13.62 11.04
N ASN A 372 -3.19 14.77 11.52
CA ASN A 372 -3.66 15.31 12.80
C ASN A 372 -4.92 16.14 12.55
N GLU A 373 -6.10 15.61 12.93
CA GLU A 373 -7.41 16.27 12.73
C GLU A 373 -7.55 17.57 13.53
#